data_AF-A0A520BL58-F1
#
_entry.id   AF-A0A520BL58-F1
#
_cell.length_a   1.000
_cell.length_b   1.000
_cell.length_c   1.000
_cell.angle_alpha   90.00
_cell.angle_beta   90.00
_cell.angle_gamma   90.00
#
_symmetry.space_group_name_H-M   'P 1'
#
loop_
_entity.id
_entity.type
_entity.pdbx_description
1 polymer ?
#
loop_
_entity_poly.entity_id
_entity_poly.type
_entity_poly.pdbx_seq_one_letter_code
_entity_poly.pdbx_strand_id
1 'polypeptide(L)'
;MAEQLGDPLVRARKLLDRGGLDAVLADVERPGEDFVRSRRIQGALRLDPAWPAAAQDRLIAAAAGLHGAFERREVLGKIAALPLAEVQQLAWLKAAGGIDGDFDRREALGALAPRLLDSPAVLAAWSEALGHIDGDFELRTAIDAQVTARPKPAVLAAALQAASRIQGDFEKREALGAVVRRMQGDEAALVEAYARTASGISGGFERREALNQLLDRPKLGAEGVERVLASAESMEAGFERLQVLLRVAERLGQAKPADAALIDRLRRAGRGLGEHERGQLENALDRIG
;
A
#
# COMPACT_ATOMS: atom_id res chain seq x y z
N MET A 1 -10.94 28.32 -38.73
CA MET A 1 -9.50 28.42 -39.09
C MET A 1 -8.69 27.69 -38.04
N ALA A 2 -8.17 26.52 -38.42
CA ALA A 2 -7.13 25.70 -37.76
C ALA A 2 -6.91 25.90 -36.25
N GLU A 3 -7.81 25.38 -35.41
CA GLU A 3 -7.55 25.20 -33.97
C GLU A 3 -6.95 23.81 -33.67
N GLN A 4 -6.32 23.19 -34.68
CA GLN A 4 -5.58 21.93 -34.56
C GLN A 4 -4.08 22.22 -34.39
N LEU A 5 -3.59 21.91 -33.18
CA LEU A 5 -2.20 21.55 -32.86
C LEU A 5 -1.12 22.63 -33.02
N GLY A 6 -1.30 23.77 -32.35
CA GLY A 6 -0.12 24.42 -31.76
C GLY A 6 0.39 23.57 -30.59
N ASP A 7 1.71 23.44 -30.41
CA ASP A 7 2.29 22.80 -29.22
C ASP A 7 1.65 23.38 -27.94
N PRO A 8 1.02 22.56 -27.07
CA PRO A 8 0.36 23.04 -25.85
C PRO A 8 1.29 23.86 -24.95
N LEU A 9 2.59 23.55 -24.93
CA LEU A 9 3.57 24.35 -24.17
C LEU A 9 3.74 25.74 -24.80
N VAL A 10 3.84 25.83 -26.12
CA VAL A 10 3.95 27.13 -26.83
C VAL A 10 2.70 27.97 -26.59
N ARG A 11 1.52 27.34 -26.60
CA ARG A 11 0.26 28.03 -26.26
C ARG A 11 0.28 28.54 -24.83
N ALA A 12 0.63 27.69 -23.87
CA ALA A 12 0.70 28.05 -22.45
C ALA A 12 1.71 29.19 -22.21
N ARG A 13 2.87 29.18 -22.89
CA ARG A 13 3.87 30.24 -22.82
C ARG A 13 3.32 31.58 -23.29
N LYS A 14 2.65 31.60 -24.44
CA LYS A 14 2.01 32.81 -24.99
C LYS A 14 0.92 33.37 -24.06
N LEU A 15 0.16 32.50 -23.40
CA LEU A 15 -0.87 32.92 -22.44
C LEU A 15 -0.22 33.50 -21.18
N LEU A 16 0.82 32.84 -20.67
CA LEU A 16 1.59 33.32 -19.53
C LEU A 16 2.17 34.72 -19.79
N ASP A 17 2.78 34.94 -20.95
CA ASP A 17 3.40 36.22 -21.30
C ASP A 17 2.35 37.34 -21.51
N ARG A 18 1.10 37.01 -21.85
CA ARG A 18 0.02 37.98 -22.11
C ARG A 18 -0.80 38.33 -20.87
N GLY A 19 -1.03 37.37 -19.99
CA GLY A 19 -2.00 37.53 -18.89
C GLY A 19 -1.67 36.69 -17.65
N GLY A 20 -0.42 36.26 -17.51
CA GLY A 20 0.04 35.53 -16.34
C GLY A 20 -0.61 34.15 -16.17
N LEU A 21 -0.54 33.62 -14.95
CA LEU A 21 -1.09 32.30 -14.61
C LEU A 21 -2.61 32.22 -14.81
N ASP A 22 -3.33 33.32 -14.58
CA ASP A 22 -4.79 33.32 -14.75
C ASP A 22 -5.20 33.07 -16.20
N ALA A 23 -4.47 33.64 -17.17
CA ALA A 23 -4.73 33.36 -18.58
C ALA A 23 -4.43 31.90 -18.97
N VAL A 24 -3.41 31.28 -18.34
CA VAL A 24 -3.09 29.86 -18.54
C VAL A 24 -4.19 28.98 -17.94
N LEU A 25 -4.61 29.25 -16.72
CA LEU A 25 -5.63 28.46 -16.02
C LEU A 25 -7.01 28.60 -16.67
N ALA A 26 -7.37 29.80 -17.16
CA ALA A 26 -8.58 30.01 -17.93
C ALA A 26 -8.59 29.22 -19.25
N ASP A 27 -7.42 28.90 -19.82
CA ASP A 27 -7.32 28.02 -20.99
C ASP A 27 -7.43 26.53 -20.62
N VAL A 28 -6.83 26.13 -19.50
CA VAL A 28 -6.94 24.79 -18.93
C VAL A 28 -8.40 24.41 -18.65
N GLU A 29 -9.19 25.36 -18.14
CA GLU A 29 -10.59 25.16 -17.77
C GLU A 29 -11.56 25.14 -18.96
N ARG A 30 -11.09 25.46 -20.17
CA ARG A 30 -11.97 25.49 -21.34
C ARG A 30 -12.54 24.09 -21.62
N PRO A 31 -13.84 24.02 -21.96
CA PRO A 31 -14.45 22.76 -22.36
C PRO A 31 -13.78 22.23 -23.64
N GLY A 32 -13.99 20.94 -23.88
CA GLY A 32 -13.45 20.21 -25.02
C GLY A 32 -13.35 18.72 -24.73
N GLU A 33 -12.90 17.96 -25.71
CA GLU A 33 -12.59 16.54 -25.52
C GLU A 33 -11.45 16.34 -24.51
N ASP A 34 -11.51 15.25 -23.76
CA ASP A 34 -10.55 14.97 -22.67
C ASP A 34 -9.11 14.92 -23.16
N PHE A 35 -8.86 14.38 -24.35
CA PHE A 35 -7.53 14.39 -24.95
C PHE A 35 -7.01 15.83 -25.13
N VAL A 36 -7.82 16.74 -25.66
CA VAL A 36 -7.41 18.13 -25.85
C VAL A 36 -7.22 18.84 -24.50
N ARG A 37 -8.15 18.61 -23.57
CA ARG A 37 -8.09 19.19 -22.22
C ARG A 37 -6.85 18.73 -21.45
N SER A 38 -6.55 17.43 -21.47
CA SER A 38 -5.37 16.86 -20.83
C SER A 38 -4.09 17.44 -21.44
N ARG A 39 -4.02 17.58 -22.78
CA ARG A 39 -2.89 18.22 -23.46
C ARG A 39 -2.69 19.69 -23.04
N ARG A 40 -3.77 20.46 -22.84
CA ARG A 40 -3.68 21.84 -22.30
C ARG A 40 -3.12 21.84 -20.89
N ILE A 41 -3.65 20.99 -20.00
CA ILE A 41 -3.18 20.90 -18.60
C ILE A 41 -1.70 20.50 -18.55
N GLN A 42 -1.31 19.47 -19.30
CA GLN A 42 0.08 19.03 -19.37
C GLN A 42 1.01 20.09 -19.97
N GLY A 43 0.54 20.84 -20.98
CA GLY A 43 1.27 21.98 -21.54
C GLY A 43 1.50 23.09 -20.52
N ALA A 44 0.48 23.40 -19.71
CA ALA A 44 0.58 24.35 -18.60
C ALA A 44 1.60 23.89 -17.56
N LEU A 45 1.50 22.64 -17.09
CA LEU A 45 2.41 22.05 -16.10
C LEU A 45 3.89 22.04 -16.55
N ARG A 46 4.16 22.02 -17.86
CA ARG A 46 5.52 22.12 -18.42
C ARG A 46 6.15 23.52 -18.34
N LEU A 47 5.37 24.57 -18.02
CA LEU A 47 5.92 25.91 -17.83
C LEU A 47 6.80 26.03 -16.57
N ASP A 48 6.59 25.14 -15.59
CA ASP A 48 7.25 25.09 -14.28
C ASP A 48 7.37 26.45 -13.53
N PRO A 49 6.31 27.26 -13.44
CA PRO A 49 6.28 28.40 -12.52
C PRO A 49 6.12 27.92 -11.08
N ALA A 50 6.36 28.79 -10.11
CA ALA A 50 5.85 28.58 -8.76
C ALA A 50 4.32 28.54 -8.82
N TRP A 51 3.72 27.36 -8.65
CA TRP A 51 2.26 27.16 -8.66
C TRP A 51 1.67 27.50 -7.30
N PRO A 52 0.97 28.64 -7.13
CA PRO A 52 0.33 28.98 -5.85
C PRO A 52 -0.81 28.00 -5.56
N ALA A 53 -1.19 27.85 -4.28
CA ALA A 53 -2.23 26.90 -3.86
C ALA A 53 -3.53 27.02 -4.67
N ALA A 54 -4.01 28.24 -4.91
CA ALA A 54 -5.22 28.47 -5.71
C ALA A 54 -5.09 27.98 -7.18
N ALA A 55 -3.88 28.02 -7.76
CA ALA A 55 -3.64 27.48 -9.09
C ALA A 55 -3.57 25.95 -9.07
N GLN A 56 -3.00 25.36 -8.01
CA GLN A 56 -2.99 23.91 -7.81
C GLN A 56 -4.44 23.37 -7.68
N ASP A 57 -5.30 24.07 -6.94
CA ASP A 57 -6.71 23.72 -6.79
C ASP A 57 -7.44 23.68 -8.14
N ARG A 58 -7.22 24.70 -8.98
CA ARG A 58 -7.80 24.78 -10.33
C ARG A 58 -7.28 23.68 -11.26
N LEU A 59 -5.99 23.34 -11.18
CA LEU A 59 -5.40 22.22 -11.93
C LEU A 59 -6.00 20.88 -11.51
N ILE A 60 -6.17 20.65 -10.20
CA ILE A 60 -6.78 19.44 -9.66
C ILE A 60 -8.25 19.35 -10.08
N ALA A 61 -9.00 20.45 -10.00
CA ALA A 61 -10.40 20.50 -10.45
C ALA A 61 -10.53 20.22 -11.95
N ALA A 62 -9.64 20.79 -12.78
CA ALA A 62 -9.62 20.53 -14.21
C ALA A 62 -9.31 19.06 -14.52
N ALA A 63 -8.39 18.44 -13.77
CA ALA A 63 -8.09 17.02 -13.87
C ALA A 63 -9.27 16.14 -13.45
N ALA A 64 -9.93 16.46 -12.33
CA ALA A 64 -11.10 15.75 -11.84
C ALA A 64 -12.26 15.74 -12.85
N GLY A 65 -12.37 16.80 -13.67
CA GLY A 65 -13.35 16.88 -14.74
C GLY A 65 -13.01 16.09 -16.00
N LEU A 66 -11.87 15.41 -16.12
CA LEU A 66 -11.54 14.54 -17.26
C LEU A 66 -12.25 13.20 -17.08
N HIS A 67 -13.03 12.72 -18.03
CA HIS A 67 -13.76 11.45 -17.91
C HIS A 67 -12.88 10.24 -18.24
N GLY A 68 -11.96 10.38 -19.20
CA GLY A 68 -10.99 9.33 -19.56
C GLY A 68 -10.03 9.01 -18.41
N ALA A 69 -9.98 7.73 -18.01
CA ALA A 69 -9.11 7.25 -16.93
C ALA A 69 -7.62 7.50 -17.23
N PHE A 70 -7.20 7.21 -18.47
CA PHE A 70 -5.85 7.43 -18.95
C PHE A 70 -5.46 8.92 -18.86
N GLU A 71 -6.27 9.81 -19.44
CA GLU A 71 -6.03 11.25 -19.42
C GLU A 71 -5.98 11.80 -18.00
N ARG A 72 -6.92 11.37 -17.15
CA ARG A 72 -6.98 11.79 -15.74
C ARG A 72 -5.73 11.34 -15.00
N ARG A 73 -5.30 10.08 -15.14
CA ARG A 73 -4.06 9.56 -14.55
C ARG A 73 -2.85 10.37 -14.99
N GLU A 74 -2.66 10.57 -16.30
CA GLU A 74 -1.48 11.27 -16.83
C GLU A 74 -1.36 12.69 -16.27
N VAL A 75 -2.49 13.39 -16.16
CA VAL A 75 -2.53 14.73 -15.58
C VAL A 75 -2.27 14.70 -14.08
N LEU A 76 -2.96 13.84 -13.33
CA LEU A 76 -2.79 13.73 -11.88
C LEU A 76 -1.37 13.31 -11.51
N GLY A 77 -0.72 12.44 -12.29
CA GLY A 77 0.67 12.05 -12.08
C GLY A 77 1.65 13.22 -12.19
N LYS A 78 1.40 14.16 -13.11
CA LYS A 78 2.21 15.40 -13.19
C LYS A 78 1.89 16.36 -12.05
N ILE A 79 0.63 16.50 -11.66
CA ILE A 79 0.23 17.33 -10.51
C ILE A 79 0.84 16.79 -9.21
N ALA A 80 0.97 15.48 -9.05
CA ALA A 80 1.57 14.84 -7.88
C ALA A 80 3.07 15.17 -7.69
N ALA A 81 3.74 15.71 -8.71
CA ALA A 81 5.12 16.20 -8.60
C ALA A 81 5.22 17.58 -7.92
N LEU A 82 4.11 18.34 -7.87
CA LEU A 82 4.05 19.64 -7.22
C LEU A 82 4.13 19.51 -5.69
N PRO A 83 4.58 20.57 -4.99
CA PRO A 83 4.52 20.63 -3.53
C PRO A 83 3.08 20.87 -3.06
N LEU A 84 2.27 19.82 -3.03
CA LEU A 84 0.86 19.87 -2.59
C LEU A 84 0.79 19.90 -1.06
N ALA A 85 0.13 20.91 -0.49
CA ALA A 85 -0.22 20.92 0.92
C ALA A 85 -1.39 19.96 1.21
N GLU A 86 -1.74 19.78 2.49
CA GLU A 86 -2.76 18.82 2.91
C GLU A 86 -4.08 18.96 2.16
N VAL A 87 -4.62 20.18 2.07
CA VAL A 87 -5.89 20.47 1.37
C VAL A 87 -5.83 20.05 -0.10
N GLN A 88 -4.71 20.31 -0.77
CA GLN A 88 -4.50 19.90 -2.16
C GLN A 88 -4.34 18.39 -2.30
N GLN A 89 -3.66 17.70 -1.36
CA GLN A 89 -3.57 16.23 -1.40
C GLN A 89 -4.94 15.59 -1.22
N LEU A 90 -5.80 16.13 -0.35
CA LEU A 90 -7.18 15.63 -0.18
C LEU A 90 -8.00 15.81 -1.46
N ALA A 91 -7.94 16.97 -2.10
CA ALA A 91 -8.61 17.22 -3.37
C ALA A 91 -8.08 16.32 -4.49
N TRP A 92 -6.75 16.13 -4.55
CA TRP A 92 -6.09 15.26 -5.51
C TRP A 92 -6.51 13.79 -5.30
N LEU A 93 -6.57 13.32 -4.05
CA LEU A 93 -6.96 11.94 -3.72
C LEU A 93 -8.42 11.67 -4.09
N LYS A 94 -9.31 12.64 -3.87
CA LYS A 94 -10.70 12.56 -4.34
C LYS A 94 -10.77 12.46 -5.88
N ALA A 95 -9.96 13.24 -6.60
CA ALA A 95 -9.90 13.18 -8.06
C ALA A 95 -9.37 11.83 -8.58
N ALA A 96 -8.35 11.28 -7.92
CA ALA A 96 -7.78 9.97 -8.22
C ALA A 96 -8.76 8.82 -7.89
N GLY A 97 -9.48 8.90 -6.77
CA GLY A 97 -10.50 7.93 -6.38
C GLY A 97 -11.61 7.80 -7.43
N GLY A 98 -11.97 8.89 -8.09
CA GLY A 98 -12.95 8.90 -9.18
C GLY A 98 -12.45 8.36 -10.54
N ILE A 99 -11.21 7.88 -10.66
CA ILE A 99 -10.72 7.22 -11.88
C ILE A 99 -11.48 5.91 -12.07
N ASP A 100 -12.03 5.71 -13.27
CA ASP A 100 -12.70 4.47 -13.67
C ASP A 100 -11.69 3.50 -14.31
N GLY A 101 -11.03 2.70 -13.45
CA GLY A 101 -10.01 1.75 -13.87
C GLY A 101 -8.93 1.55 -12.80
N ASP A 102 -8.77 0.31 -12.34
CA ASP A 102 -7.85 -0.02 -11.25
C ASP A 102 -6.38 0.21 -11.62
N PHE A 103 -5.99 -0.12 -12.86
CA PHE A 103 -4.66 0.15 -13.38
C PHE A 103 -4.35 1.65 -13.37
N ASP A 104 -5.27 2.47 -13.90
CA ASP A 104 -5.08 3.91 -13.95
C ASP A 104 -5.06 4.54 -12.55
N ARG A 105 -5.93 4.07 -11.66
CA ARG A 105 -5.98 4.52 -10.26
C ARG A 105 -4.70 4.17 -9.51
N ARG A 106 -4.20 2.92 -9.61
CA ARG A 106 -2.96 2.53 -8.91
C ARG A 106 -1.76 3.32 -9.38
N GLU A 107 -1.66 3.62 -10.67
CA GLU A 107 -0.55 4.38 -11.24
C GLU A 107 -0.60 5.84 -10.78
N ALA A 108 -1.80 6.44 -10.74
CA ALA A 108 -1.97 7.78 -10.18
C ALA A 108 -1.53 7.80 -8.70
N LEU A 109 -2.06 6.89 -7.88
CA LEU A 109 -1.71 6.78 -6.45
C LEU A 109 -0.19 6.58 -6.26
N GLY A 110 0.43 5.71 -7.06
CA GLY A 110 1.87 5.50 -7.08
C GLY A 110 2.68 6.79 -7.32
N ALA A 111 2.17 7.72 -8.14
CA ALA A 111 2.81 9.00 -8.39
C ALA A 111 2.79 9.93 -7.16
N LEU A 112 1.73 9.89 -6.34
CA LEU A 112 1.64 10.68 -5.10
C LEU A 112 2.40 10.03 -3.94
N ALA A 113 2.52 8.71 -3.89
CA ALA A 113 3.09 7.96 -2.78
C ALA A 113 4.41 8.54 -2.20
N PRO A 114 5.42 8.96 -3.00
CA PRO A 114 6.67 9.54 -2.46
C PRO A 114 6.51 10.84 -1.67
N ARG A 115 5.39 11.56 -1.88
CA ARG A 115 5.10 12.87 -1.26
C ARG A 115 3.87 12.83 -0.35
N LEU A 116 3.26 11.67 -0.16
CA LEU A 116 2.05 11.49 0.65
C LEU A 116 2.28 11.97 2.08
N LEU A 117 1.45 12.89 2.56
CA LEU A 117 1.47 13.33 3.97
C LEU A 117 0.91 12.22 4.87
N ASP A 118 1.42 12.13 6.10
CA ASP A 118 1.03 11.11 7.09
C ASP A 118 0.00 11.63 8.10
N SER A 119 -0.66 12.75 7.81
CA SER A 119 -1.76 13.23 8.64
C SER A 119 -2.97 12.27 8.55
N PRO A 120 -3.75 12.11 9.63
CA PRO A 120 -4.87 11.17 9.64
C PRO A 120 -5.90 11.40 8.52
N ALA A 121 -6.17 12.66 8.16
CA ALA A 121 -7.10 13.00 7.08
C ALA A 121 -6.59 12.52 5.71
N VAL A 122 -5.31 12.72 5.42
CA VAL A 122 -4.70 12.30 4.15
C VAL A 122 -4.63 10.78 4.07
N LEU A 123 -4.26 10.10 5.16
CA LEU A 123 -4.23 8.64 5.19
C LEU A 123 -5.63 8.01 5.07
N ALA A 124 -6.67 8.65 5.64
CA ALA A 124 -8.05 8.22 5.45
C ALA A 124 -8.49 8.34 3.99
N ALA A 125 -8.24 9.50 3.35
CA ALA A 125 -8.55 9.71 1.94
C ALA A 125 -7.75 8.79 1.01
N TRP A 126 -6.49 8.49 1.37
CA TRP A 126 -5.68 7.49 0.66
C TRP A 126 -6.27 6.09 0.77
N SER A 127 -6.66 5.66 1.98
CA SER A 127 -7.31 4.37 2.19
C SER A 127 -8.65 4.25 1.49
N GLU A 128 -9.43 5.34 1.42
CA GLU A 128 -10.66 5.40 0.61
C GLU A 128 -10.34 5.20 -0.88
N ALA A 129 -9.32 5.89 -1.41
CA ALA A 129 -8.91 5.75 -2.81
C ALA A 129 -8.38 4.34 -3.14
N LEU A 130 -7.60 3.72 -2.25
CA LEU A 130 -7.23 2.30 -2.36
C LEU A 130 -8.47 1.40 -2.32
N GLY A 131 -9.46 1.77 -1.51
CA GLY A 131 -10.70 1.02 -1.33
C GLY A 131 -11.63 1.00 -2.54
N HIS A 132 -11.33 1.79 -3.58
CA HIS A 132 -12.02 1.70 -4.86
C HIS A 132 -11.35 0.70 -5.81
N ILE A 133 -10.14 0.21 -5.51
CA ILE A 133 -9.44 -0.78 -6.34
C ILE A 133 -10.03 -2.16 -6.08
N ASP A 134 -10.62 -2.75 -7.12
CA ASP A 134 -11.26 -4.07 -7.04
C ASP A 134 -10.26 -5.22 -7.32
N GLY A 135 -9.31 -4.98 -8.24
CA GLY A 135 -8.26 -5.93 -8.60
C GLY A 135 -7.24 -6.14 -7.49
N ASP A 136 -7.10 -7.39 -7.02
CA ASP A 136 -6.15 -7.78 -5.99
C ASP A 136 -4.69 -7.46 -6.37
N PHE A 137 -4.33 -7.68 -7.63
CA PHE A 137 -2.99 -7.39 -8.14
C PHE A 137 -2.71 -5.88 -8.11
N GLU A 138 -3.66 -5.07 -8.56
CA GLU A 138 -3.55 -3.62 -8.55
C GLU A 138 -3.48 -3.07 -7.13
N LEU A 139 -4.30 -3.59 -6.21
CA LEU A 139 -4.32 -3.19 -4.81
C LEU A 139 -3.00 -3.54 -4.11
N ARG A 140 -2.49 -4.77 -4.27
CA ARG A 140 -1.16 -5.17 -3.80
C ARG A 140 -0.07 -4.26 -4.33
N THR A 141 -0.13 -3.90 -5.62
CA THR A 141 0.90 -3.08 -6.27
C THR A 141 0.88 -1.65 -5.73
N ALA A 142 -0.31 -1.09 -5.51
CA ALA A 142 -0.47 0.22 -4.88
C ALA A 142 0.04 0.22 -3.43
N ILE A 143 -0.21 -0.85 -2.66
CA ILE A 143 0.31 -1.03 -1.30
C ILE A 143 1.84 -1.08 -1.31
N ASP A 144 2.47 -1.89 -2.16
CA ASP A 144 3.95 -1.97 -2.22
C ASP A 144 4.56 -0.63 -2.60
N ALA A 145 4.00 0.09 -3.58
CA ALA A 145 4.44 1.44 -3.93
C ALA A 145 4.34 2.41 -2.73
N GLN A 146 3.22 2.39 -2.00
CA GLN A 146 3.00 3.22 -0.81
C GLN A 146 4.07 2.98 0.27
N VAL A 147 4.24 1.72 0.68
CA VAL A 147 5.15 1.39 1.78
C VAL A 147 6.61 1.55 1.37
N THR A 148 6.95 1.30 0.10
CA THR A 148 8.29 1.58 -0.45
C THR A 148 8.65 3.04 -0.31
N ALA A 149 7.72 3.91 -0.69
CA ALA A 149 7.99 5.34 -0.76
C ALA A 149 7.99 6.00 0.63
N ARG A 150 7.13 5.52 1.55
CA ARG A 150 6.90 6.13 2.87
C ARG A 150 6.69 5.07 3.97
N PRO A 151 7.72 4.35 4.44
CA PRO A 151 7.58 3.32 5.47
C PRO A 151 7.42 3.90 6.89
N LYS A 152 6.40 4.75 7.09
CA LYS A 152 6.03 5.30 8.40
C LYS A 152 5.01 4.37 9.08
N PRO A 153 5.01 4.23 10.42
CA PRO A 153 4.09 3.31 11.10
C PRO A 153 2.60 3.51 10.75
N ALA A 154 2.13 4.75 10.64
CA ALA A 154 0.75 5.05 10.23
C ALA A 154 0.45 4.61 8.79
N VAL A 155 1.43 4.74 7.89
CA VAL A 155 1.33 4.25 6.50
C VAL A 155 1.31 2.73 6.45
N LEU A 156 2.18 2.05 7.22
CA LEU A 156 2.19 0.60 7.32
C LEU A 156 0.86 0.06 7.89
N ALA A 157 0.27 0.75 8.86
CA ALA A 157 -1.03 0.39 9.42
C ALA A 157 -2.16 0.50 8.39
N ALA A 158 -2.20 1.61 7.64
CA ALA A 158 -3.16 1.80 6.54
C ALA A 158 -2.98 0.73 5.44
N ALA A 159 -1.73 0.39 5.10
CA ALA A 159 -1.40 -0.67 4.16
C ALA A 159 -1.89 -2.05 4.62
N LEU A 160 -1.79 -2.40 5.91
CA LEU A 160 -2.31 -3.65 6.45
C LEU A 160 -3.84 -3.72 6.43
N GLN A 161 -4.52 -2.60 6.67
CA GLN A 161 -5.98 -2.51 6.51
C GLN A 161 -6.38 -2.74 5.06
N ALA A 162 -5.69 -2.11 4.11
CA ALA A 162 -5.93 -2.33 2.68
C ALA A 162 -5.66 -3.79 2.28
N ALA A 163 -4.54 -4.37 2.74
CA ALA A 163 -4.18 -5.77 2.46
C ALA A 163 -5.22 -6.78 2.98
N SER A 164 -5.93 -6.47 4.07
CA SER A 164 -7.01 -7.34 4.57
C SER A 164 -8.21 -7.47 3.62
N ARG A 165 -8.35 -6.56 2.65
CA ARG A 165 -9.41 -6.59 1.64
C ARG A 165 -9.06 -7.45 0.42
N ILE A 166 -7.79 -7.77 0.23
CA ILE A 166 -7.33 -8.62 -0.87
C ILE A 166 -7.96 -10.00 -0.73
N GLN A 167 -8.52 -10.54 -1.81
CA GLN A 167 -9.16 -11.86 -1.79
C GLN A 167 -8.15 -12.96 -2.08
N GLY A 168 -7.31 -12.78 -3.11
CA GLY A 168 -6.25 -13.70 -3.52
C GLY A 168 -5.20 -13.92 -2.43
N ASP A 169 -4.99 -15.18 -2.07
CA ASP A 169 -4.03 -15.56 -1.03
C ASP A 169 -2.58 -15.20 -1.41
N PHE A 170 -2.24 -15.36 -2.69
CA PHE A 170 -0.92 -14.99 -3.21
C PHE A 170 -0.68 -13.48 -3.10
N GLU A 171 -1.62 -12.66 -3.60
CA GLU A 171 -1.54 -11.21 -3.55
C GLU A 171 -1.54 -10.69 -2.10
N LYS A 172 -2.33 -11.30 -1.22
CA LYS A 172 -2.39 -10.94 0.21
C LYS A 172 -1.07 -11.23 0.90
N ARG A 173 -0.49 -12.43 0.70
CA ARG A 173 0.85 -12.79 1.19
C ARG A 173 1.91 -11.82 0.68
N GLU A 174 1.87 -11.49 -0.59
CA GLU A 174 2.84 -10.57 -1.19
C GLU A 174 2.72 -9.14 -0.65
N ALA A 175 1.49 -8.63 -0.43
CA ALA A 175 1.26 -7.34 0.19
C ALA A 175 1.74 -7.31 1.65
N LEU A 176 1.50 -8.39 2.40
CA LEU A 176 2.07 -8.58 3.73
C LEU A 176 3.60 -8.57 3.69
N GLY A 177 4.20 -9.31 2.76
CA GLY A 177 5.64 -9.31 2.55
C GLY A 177 6.22 -7.91 2.27
N ALA A 178 5.50 -7.09 1.51
CA ALA A 178 5.88 -5.70 1.29
C ALA A 178 5.88 -4.88 2.60
N VAL A 179 4.88 -5.05 3.46
CA VAL A 179 4.79 -4.35 4.76
C VAL A 179 5.89 -4.82 5.71
N VAL A 180 6.05 -6.13 5.91
CA VAL A 180 6.93 -6.68 6.95
C VAL A 180 8.41 -6.36 6.73
N ARG A 181 8.84 -6.25 5.47
CA ARG A 181 10.20 -5.81 5.10
C ARG A 181 10.50 -4.37 5.55
N ARG A 182 9.47 -3.57 5.84
CA ARG A 182 9.58 -2.14 6.16
C ARG A 182 9.24 -1.81 7.60
N MET A 183 8.66 -2.75 8.33
CA MET A 183 8.44 -2.69 9.77
C MET A 183 9.78 -2.54 10.53
N GLN A 184 9.90 -1.54 11.41
CA GLN A 184 11.13 -1.24 12.14
C GLN A 184 10.91 -1.32 13.66
N GLY A 185 11.74 -2.07 14.37
CA GLY A 185 11.66 -2.08 15.83
C GLY A 185 10.56 -2.97 16.40
N ASP A 186 10.19 -2.68 17.64
CA ASP A 186 9.06 -3.31 18.31
C ASP A 186 7.79 -2.51 17.98
N GLU A 187 6.95 -3.10 17.12
CA GLU A 187 5.76 -2.47 16.56
C GLU A 187 4.56 -3.38 16.83
N ALA A 188 4.28 -3.64 18.11
CA ALA A 188 3.28 -4.62 18.55
C ALA A 188 1.93 -4.48 17.82
N ALA A 189 1.41 -3.25 17.66
CA ALA A 189 0.16 -3.00 16.94
C ALA A 189 0.21 -3.41 15.46
N LEU A 190 1.34 -3.19 14.77
CA LEU A 190 1.53 -3.61 13.38
C LEU A 190 1.71 -5.12 13.29
N VAL A 191 2.43 -5.74 14.23
CA VAL A 191 2.57 -7.21 14.32
C VAL A 191 1.22 -7.88 14.49
N GLU A 192 0.39 -7.34 15.39
CA GLU A 192 -0.96 -7.82 15.61
C GLU A 192 -1.83 -7.65 14.35
N ALA A 193 -1.79 -6.47 13.70
CA ALA A 193 -2.52 -6.26 12.46
C ALA A 193 -2.05 -7.20 11.35
N TYR A 194 -0.75 -7.41 11.20
CA TYR A 194 -0.16 -8.35 10.26
C TYR A 194 -0.65 -9.78 10.51
N ALA A 195 -0.54 -10.27 11.74
CA ALA A 195 -0.92 -11.64 12.09
C ALA A 195 -2.42 -11.88 11.87
N ARG A 196 -3.27 -10.88 12.17
CA ARG A 196 -4.71 -10.95 11.84
C ARG A 196 -4.93 -11.04 10.34
N THR A 197 -4.29 -10.20 9.53
CA THR A 197 -4.43 -10.24 8.07
C THR A 197 -3.91 -11.56 7.48
N ALA A 198 -2.77 -12.07 7.96
CA ALA A 198 -2.23 -13.38 7.57
C ALA A 198 -3.17 -14.53 7.94
N SER A 199 -3.96 -14.40 9.02
CA SER A 199 -4.93 -15.41 9.42
C SER A 199 -6.14 -15.52 8.47
N GLY A 200 -6.39 -14.48 7.67
CA GLY A 200 -7.38 -14.47 6.59
C GLY A 200 -6.85 -15.00 5.25
N ILE A 201 -5.67 -15.63 5.21
CA ILE A 201 -5.18 -16.40 4.07
C ILE A 201 -5.72 -17.83 4.18
N SER A 202 -6.36 -18.32 3.12
CA SER A 202 -6.99 -19.65 3.12
C SER A 202 -6.01 -20.76 2.77
N GLY A 203 -5.14 -20.52 1.78
CA GLY A 203 -4.07 -21.42 1.35
C GLY A 203 -3.03 -21.66 2.43
N GLY A 204 -2.80 -22.92 2.79
CA GLY A 204 -1.84 -23.30 3.83
C GLY A 204 -0.41 -22.89 3.50
N PHE A 205 -0.01 -23.01 2.22
CA PHE A 205 1.30 -22.60 1.73
C PHE A 205 1.48 -21.08 1.88
N GLU A 206 0.55 -20.28 1.36
CA GLU A 206 0.64 -18.82 1.39
C GLU A 206 0.63 -18.29 2.82
N ARG A 207 -0.20 -18.90 3.69
CA ARG A 207 -0.29 -18.53 5.10
C ARG A 207 1.00 -18.87 5.85
N ARG A 208 1.57 -20.06 5.64
CA ARG A 208 2.88 -20.44 6.19
C ARG A 208 3.94 -19.43 5.80
N GLU A 209 4.04 -19.09 4.53
CA GLU A 209 5.02 -18.12 4.03
C GLU A 209 4.85 -16.75 4.67
N ALA A 210 3.61 -16.23 4.77
CA ALA A 210 3.34 -14.95 5.42
C ALA A 210 3.74 -14.97 6.91
N LEU A 211 3.44 -16.04 7.64
CA LEU A 211 3.79 -16.19 9.06
C LEU A 211 5.31 -16.34 9.26
N ASN A 212 5.99 -17.09 8.40
CA ASN A 212 7.44 -17.22 8.44
C ASN A 212 8.15 -15.88 8.20
N GLN A 213 7.68 -15.08 7.24
CA GLN A 213 8.20 -13.72 7.02
C GLN A 213 8.06 -12.82 8.27
N LEU A 214 7.00 -12.99 9.05
CA LEU A 214 6.85 -12.29 10.33
C LEU A 214 7.85 -12.79 11.39
N LEU A 215 8.04 -14.12 11.48
CA LEU A 215 9.01 -14.75 12.39
C LEU A 215 10.46 -14.38 12.05
N ASP A 216 10.77 -14.13 10.79
CA ASP A 216 12.10 -13.74 10.32
C ASP A 216 12.52 -12.32 10.77
N ARG A 217 11.59 -11.52 11.31
CA ARG A 217 11.92 -10.19 11.82
C ARG A 217 12.89 -10.28 13.00
N PRO A 218 14.05 -9.59 12.94
CA PRO A 218 15.04 -9.65 14.03
C PRO A 218 14.48 -9.19 15.39
N LYS A 219 13.57 -8.21 15.39
CA LYS A 219 12.99 -7.58 16.59
C LYS A 219 11.56 -8.05 16.90
N LEU A 220 11.20 -9.28 16.53
CA LEU A 220 9.92 -9.86 16.95
C LEU A 220 10.01 -10.32 18.41
N GLY A 221 9.25 -9.67 19.30
CA GLY A 221 9.12 -10.07 20.70
C GLY A 221 8.22 -11.27 20.94
N ALA A 222 8.14 -11.72 22.20
CA ALA A 222 7.36 -12.90 22.61
C ALA A 222 5.88 -12.80 22.25
N GLU A 223 5.24 -11.63 22.44
CA GLU A 223 3.85 -11.40 22.02
C GLU A 223 3.66 -11.63 20.52
N GLY A 224 4.62 -11.21 19.70
CA GLY A 224 4.58 -11.43 18.25
C GLY A 224 4.69 -12.89 17.87
N VAL A 225 5.57 -13.64 18.54
CA VAL A 225 5.68 -15.10 18.41
C VAL A 225 4.36 -15.77 18.82
N GLU A 226 3.74 -15.29 19.89
CA GLU A 226 2.44 -15.78 20.36
C GLU A 226 1.33 -15.55 19.31
N ARG A 227 1.29 -14.38 18.66
CA ARG A 227 0.32 -14.11 17.58
C ARG A 227 0.51 -15.04 16.39
N VAL A 228 1.76 -15.36 16.03
CA VAL A 228 2.05 -16.32 14.96
C VAL A 228 1.58 -17.72 15.35
N LEU A 229 1.88 -18.16 16.59
CA LEU A 229 1.44 -19.45 17.10
C LEU A 229 -0.09 -19.56 17.12
N ALA A 230 -0.80 -18.51 17.55
CA ALA A 230 -2.26 -18.46 17.51
C ALA A 230 -2.82 -18.58 16.08
N SER A 231 -2.15 -17.98 15.10
CA SER A 231 -2.53 -18.14 13.69
C SER A 231 -2.26 -19.57 13.19
N ALA A 232 -1.12 -20.16 13.53
CA ALA A 232 -0.78 -21.53 13.16
C ALA A 232 -1.74 -22.57 13.77
N GLU A 233 -2.23 -22.32 14.99
CA GLU A 233 -3.21 -23.18 15.66
C GLU A 233 -4.52 -23.31 14.87
N SER A 234 -4.91 -22.28 14.11
CA SER A 234 -6.11 -22.29 13.27
C SER A 234 -5.88 -22.84 11.86
N MET A 235 -4.64 -23.20 11.51
CA MET A 235 -4.34 -23.86 10.24
C MET A 235 -4.74 -25.34 10.31
N GLU A 236 -5.13 -25.89 9.17
CA GLU A 236 -5.31 -27.34 9.02
C GLU A 236 -4.05 -28.09 9.47
N ALA A 237 -4.24 -29.19 10.18
CA ALA A 237 -3.13 -29.99 10.65
C ALA A 237 -2.45 -30.69 9.48
N GLY A 238 -1.13 -30.56 9.38
CA GLY A 238 -0.35 -31.15 8.31
C GLY A 238 1.00 -30.46 8.15
N PHE A 239 1.59 -30.64 6.97
CA PHE A 239 2.93 -30.16 6.65
C PHE A 239 3.07 -28.64 6.86
N GLU A 240 2.13 -27.83 6.37
CA GLU A 240 2.30 -26.37 6.42
C GLU A 240 2.20 -25.80 7.83
N ARG A 241 1.30 -26.33 8.66
CA ARG A 241 1.24 -25.99 10.07
C ARG A 241 2.53 -26.41 10.78
N LEU A 242 3.01 -27.63 10.56
CA LEU A 242 4.26 -28.10 11.16
C LEU A 242 5.42 -27.15 10.85
N GLN A 243 5.57 -26.71 9.59
CA GLN A 243 6.66 -25.81 9.20
C GLN A 243 6.62 -24.49 9.99
N VAL A 244 5.44 -23.90 10.22
CA VAL A 244 5.32 -22.71 11.07
C VAL A 244 5.70 -23.04 12.52
N LEU A 245 5.22 -24.16 13.07
CA LEU A 245 5.53 -24.56 14.46
C LEU A 245 7.03 -24.81 14.66
N LEU A 246 7.73 -25.41 13.69
CA LEU A 246 9.18 -25.59 13.72
C LEU A 246 9.91 -24.24 13.71
N ARG A 247 9.45 -23.28 12.89
CA ARG A 247 10.01 -21.92 12.88
C ARG A 247 9.78 -21.20 14.22
N VAL A 248 8.61 -21.39 14.84
CA VAL A 248 8.34 -20.88 16.21
C VAL A 248 9.30 -21.51 17.22
N ALA A 249 9.54 -22.83 17.16
CA ALA A 249 10.50 -23.53 18.04
C ALA A 249 11.91 -22.92 17.93
N GLU A 250 12.37 -22.67 16.70
CA GLU A 250 13.68 -22.06 16.45
C GLU A 250 13.76 -20.65 17.06
N ARG A 251 12.71 -19.83 16.91
CA ARG A 251 12.66 -18.48 17.50
C ARG A 251 12.65 -18.52 19.02
N LEU A 252 11.96 -19.48 19.64
CA LEU A 252 11.97 -19.68 21.08
C LEU A 252 13.35 -20.13 21.58
N GLY A 253 14.06 -21.01 20.87
CA GLY A 253 15.42 -21.43 21.20
C GLY A 253 16.48 -20.32 21.05
N GLN A 254 16.21 -19.30 20.23
CA GLN A 254 17.04 -18.11 20.12
C GLN A 254 16.82 -17.12 21.27
N ALA A 255 15.66 -17.14 21.92
CA ALA A 255 15.36 -16.29 23.07
C ALA A 255 16.07 -16.83 24.33
N LYS A 256 16.70 -15.93 25.09
CA LYS A 256 17.40 -16.29 26.34
C LYS A 256 16.93 -15.41 27.51
N PRO A 257 16.24 -15.97 28.52
CA PRO A 257 15.76 -17.36 28.61
C PRO A 257 14.61 -17.63 27.63
N ALA A 258 14.42 -18.92 27.28
CA ALA A 258 13.26 -19.34 26.51
C ALA A 258 12.00 -19.32 27.38
N ASP A 259 10.86 -18.94 26.79
CA ASP A 259 9.59 -18.86 27.49
C ASP A 259 8.95 -20.27 27.61
N ALA A 260 8.95 -20.81 28.83
CA ALA A 260 8.39 -22.13 29.12
C ALA A 260 6.88 -22.24 28.81
N ALA A 261 6.12 -21.16 29.00
CA ALA A 261 4.68 -21.17 28.72
C ALA A 261 4.42 -21.24 27.20
N LEU A 262 5.24 -20.54 26.41
CA LEU A 262 5.18 -20.63 24.94
C LEU A 262 5.66 -21.99 24.42
N ILE A 263 6.70 -22.59 25.02
CA ILE A 263 7.12 -23.98 24.71
C ILE A 263 5.98 -24.96 24.94
N ASP A 264 5.30 -24.87 26.09
CA ASP A 264 4.17 -25.73 26.39
C ASP A 264 3.01 -25.51 25.42
N ARG A 265 2.69 -24.26 25.08
CA ARG A 265 1.66 -23.96 24.08
C ARG A 265 2.03 -24.53 22.71
N LEU A 266 3.27 -24.38 22.28
CA LEU A 266 3.77 -24.93 21.03
C LEU A 266 3.62 -26.46 20.99
N ARG A 267 3.96 -27.15 22.09
CA ARG A 267 3.73 -28.59 22.23
C ARG A 267 2.24 -28.95 22.08
N ARG A 268 1.34 -28.18 22.72
CA ARG A 268 -0.11 -28.38 22.59
C ARG A 268 -0.58 -28.19 21.14
N ALA A 269 -0.04 -27.20 20.44
CA ALA A 269 -0.37 -26.92 19.04
C ALA A 269 0.07 -28.06 18.11
N GLY A 270 1.08 -28.85 18.48
CA GLY A 270 1.52 -30.04 17.74
C GLY A 270 0.62 -31.27 17.87
N ARG A 271 -0.28 -31.32 18.87
CA ARG A 271 -1.06 -32.55 19.16
C ARG A 271 -2.03 -32.98 18.07
N GLY A 272 -2.45 -32.05 17.20
CA GLY A 272 -3.31 -32.35 16.05
C GLY A 272 -2.55 -32.88 14.83
N LEU A 273 -1.22 -32.88 14.85
CA LEU A 273 -0.38 -33.37 13.74
C LEU A 273 -0.31 -34.90 13.72
N GLY A 274 0.03 -35.45 12.55
CA GLY A 274 0.39 -36.86 12.40
C GLY A 274 1.57 -37.25 13.27
N GLU A 275 1.73 -38.55 13.53
CA GLU A 275 2.77 -39.06 14.44
C GLU A 275 4.18 -38.64 14.00
N HIS A 276 4.44 -38.71 12.69
CA HIS A 276 5.72 -38.33 12.11
C HIS A 276 6.01 -36.83 12.30
N GLU A 277 5.06 -35.97 11.91
CA GLU A 277 5.16 -34.52 12.04
C GLU A 277 5.30 -34.08 13.50
N ARG A 278 4.50 -34.67 14.40
CA ARG A 278 4.59 -34.41 15.83
C ARG A 278 5.95 -34.81 16.38
N GLY A 279 6.48 -35.97 15.98
CA GLY A 279 7.83 -36.41 16.35
C GLY A 279 8.92 -35.42 15.92
N GLN A 280 8.80 -34.82 14.73
CA GLN A 280 9.71 -33.76 14.30
C GLN A 280 9.64 -32.52 15.20
N LEU A 281 8.43 -32.11 15.61
CA LEU A 281 8.25 -30.97 16.50
C LEU A 281 8.80 -31.24 17.91
N GLU A 282 8.53 -32.39 18.51
CA GLU A 282 9.09 -32.73 19.84
C GLU A 282 10.63 -32.76 19.80
N ASN A 283 11.23 -33.35 18.76
CA ASN A 283 12.68 -33.32 18.57
C ASN A 283 13.26 -31.89 18.47
N ALA A 284 12.48 -30.93 17.95
CA ALA A 284 12.90 -29.53 17.91
C ALA A 284 12.76 -28.87 19.30
N LEU A 285 11.69 -29.17 20.03
CA LEU A 285 11.45 -28.67 21.39
C LEU A 285 12.51 -29.16 22.38
N ASP A 286 12.94 -30.41 22.28
CA ASP A 286 13.96 -31.00 23.15
C ASP A 286 15.32 -30.30 23.05
N ARG A 287 15.58 -29.57 21.96
CA ARG A 287 16.83 -28.82 21.74
C ARG A 287 16.82 -27.40 22.33
N ILE A 288 15.67 -26.94 22.82
CA ILE A 288 15.52 -25.60 23.43
C ILE A 288 15.99 -25.62 24.90
N GLY A 289 15.94 -26.79 25.54
CA GLY A 289 16.32 -27.02 26.94
C GLY A 289 17.82 -26.92 27.22
#